data_AF-A0A6A9T2D0-F1
#
_entry.id   AF-A0A6A9T2D0-F1
#
_cell.length_a   1.000
_cell.length_b   1.000
_cell.length_c   1.000
_cell.angle_alpha   90.00
_cell.angle_beta   90.00
_cell.angle_gamma   90.00
#
_symmetry.space_group_name_H-M   'P 1'
#
loop_
_entity.id
_entity.type
_entity.pdbx_description
1 polymer ?
#
loop_
_entity_poly.entity_id
_entity_poly.type
_entity_poly.pdbx_seq_one_letter_code
_entity_poly.pdbx_strand_id
1 'polypeptide(L)'
;MIEGRDRLEASEAHAVALDCVEAGIEAARPDRVVGRQVTREGETLTVAGTSYDLDAYERVVVLGGGKAADAVAAELESVLGEWLDDGLVVATDPAATE
;
A
#
# COMPACT_ATOMS: atom_id res chain seq x y z
N MET A 1 15.46 -4.78 7.46
CA MET A 1 16.84 -4.90 7.94
C MET A 1 17.74 -4.11 7.01
N ILE A 2 18.37 -3.05 7.50
CA ILE A 2 19.33 -2.25 6.74
C ILE A 2 20.61 -3.06 6.53
N GLU A 3 21.04 -3.17 5.28
CA GLU A 3 22.27 -3.88 4.93
C GLU A 3 23.50 -3.21 5.58
N GLY A 4 24.33 -4.02 6.24
CA GLY A 4 25.54 -3.53 6.91
C GLY A 4 25.30 -2.77 8.22
N ARG A 5 24.15 -2.98 8.88
CA ARG A 5 23.81 -2.39 10.18
C ARG A 5 24.97 -2.44 11.18
N ASP A 6 25.58 -3.62 11.36
CA ASP A 6 26.69 -3.81 12.31
C ASP A 6 27.89 -2.89 12.07
N ARG A 7 28.14 -2.50 10.81
CA ARG A 7 29.22 -1.56 10.45
C ARG A 7 28.81 -0.10 10.65
N LEU A 8 27.51 0.19 10.52
CA LEU A 8 26.95 1.55 10.63
C LEU A 8 26.68 1.93 12.09
N GLU A 9 26.40 0.96 12.96
CA GLU A 9 26.09 1.12 14.37
C GLU A 9 27.34 1.40 15.22
N ALA A 10 28.09 2.44 14.87
CA ALA A 10 29.34 2.80 15.56
C ALA A 10 29.11 3.51 16.92
N SER A 11 27.87 3.85 17.26
CA SER A 11 27.48 4.51 18.51
C SER A 11 25.99 4.29 18.81
N GLU A 12 25.56 4.56 20.04
CA GLU A 12 24.14 4.52 20.42
C GLU A 12 23.29 5.48 19.58
N ALA A 13 23.84 6.65 19.22
CA ALA A 13 23.15 7.60 18.35
C ALA A 13 22.94 7.03 16.94
N HIS A 14 23.91 6.28 16.40
CA HIS A 14 23.73 5.59 15.13
C HIS A 14 22.69 4.48 15.23
N ALA A 15 22.68 3.71 16.33
CA ALA A 15 21.67 2.67 16.56
C ALA A 15 20.25 3.25 16.49
N VAL A 16 20.00 4.33 17.24
CA VAL A 16 18.71 5.02 17.25
C VAL A 16 18.36 5.57 15.87
N ALA A 17 19.32 6.17 15.16
CA ALA A 17 19.08 6.68 13.82
C ALA A 17 18.69 5.56 12.83
N LEU A 18 19.35 4.40 12.91
CA LEU A 18 19.03 3.23 12.08
C LEU A 18 17.63 2.69 12.41
N ASP A 19 17.27 2.59 13.69
CA ASP A 19 15.92 2.18 14.10
C ASP A 19 14.85 3.15 13.58
N CYS A 20 15.10 4.46 13.63
CA CYS A 20 14.20 5.46 13.06
C CYS A 20 14.03 5.29 11.54
N VAL A 21 15.11 5.01 10.81
CA VAL A 21 15.06 4.76 9.36
C VAL A 21 14.28 3.49 9.06
N GLU A 22 14.52 2.39 9.78
CA GLU A 22 13.77 1.15 9.63
C GLU A 22 12.28 1.34 9.91
N ALA A 23 11.94 2.05 10.98
CA ALA A 23 10.55 2.38 11.31
C ALA A 23 9.90 3.23 10.21
N GLY A 24 10.63 4.17 9.62
CA GLY A 24 10.15 4.99 8.51
C GLY A 24 9.90 4.19 7.24
N ILE A 25 10.82 3.30 6.87
CA ILE A 25 10.67 2.39 5.72
C ILE A 25 9.47 1.48 5.93
N GLU A 26 9.36 0.87 7.11
CA GLU A 26 8.25 -0.03 7.42
C GLU A 26 6.91 0.70 7.43
N ALA A 27 6.85 1.94 7.92
CA ALA A 27 5.64 2.77 7.88
C ALA A 27 5.22 3.17 6.46
N ALA A 28 6.17 3.20 5.51
CA ALA A 28 5.93 3.56 4.11
C ALA A 28 5.58 2.35 3.23
N ARG A 29 5.45 1.15 3.79
CA ARG A 29 5.10 -0.04 3.01
C ARG A 29 3.67 0.05 2.44
N PRO A 30 3.44 -0.41 1.20
CA PRO A 30 2.13 -0.37 0.54
C PRO A 30 1.01 -0.95 1.40
N ASP A 31 1.20 -2.12 2.00
CA ASP A 31 0.23 -2.80 2.86
C ASP A 31 -0.24 -1.91 4.03
N ARG A 32 0.69 -1.17 4.64
CA ARG A 32 0.36 -0.28 5.75
C ARG A 32 -0.25 1.04 5.31
N VAL A 33 0.23 1.60 4.21
CA VAL A 33 -0.24 2.91 3.73
C VAL A 33 -1.65 2.77 3.15
N VAL A 34 -1.88 1.77 2.31
CA VAL A 34 -3.20 1.51 1.70
C VAL A 34 -4.19 1.14 2.79
N GLY A 35 -3.91 0.15 3.63
CA GLY A 35 -4.84 -0.28 4.69
C GLY A 35 -5.16 0.80 5.74
N ARG A 36 -4.33 1.84 5.89
CA ARG A 36 -4.63 3.00 6.76
C ARG A 36 -5.49 4.06 6.10
N GLN A 37 -5.38 4.22 4.78
CA GLN A 37 -6.00 5.33 4.06
C GLN A 37 -7.24 4.88 3.28
N VAL A 38 -7.34 3.59 2.96
CA VAL A 38 -8.39 3.01 2.15
C VAL A 38 -9.02 1.87 2.94
N THR A 39 -10.29 2.03 3.30
CA THR A 39 -11.07 1.01 4.00
C THR A 39 -12.42 0.85 3.33
N ARG A 40 -13.00 -0.34 3.42
CA ARG A 40 -14.35 -0.61 2.92
C ARG A 40 -15.19 -1.26 4.01
N GLU A 41 -16.39 -0.72 4.22
CA GLU A 41 -17.40 -1.28 5.09
C GLU A 41 -18.69 -1.43 4.28
N GLY A 42 -19.00 -2.67 3.88
CA GLY A 42 -20.11 -2.92 2.94
C GLY A 42 -19.89 -2.21 1.61
N GLU A 43 -20.87 -1.44 1.16
CA GLU A 43 -20.81 -0.61 -0.04
C GLU A 43 -20.08 0.74 0.15
N THR A 44 -19.71 1.10 1.38
CA THR A 44 -19.01 2.37 1.64
C THR A 44 -17.49 2.18 1.57
N LEU A 45 -16.86 2.79 0.56
CA LEU A 45 -15.41 2.94 0.46
C LEU A 45 -14.99 4.26 1.09
N THR A 46 -14.04 4.25 2.02
CA THR A 46 -13.44 5.47 2.57
C THR A 46 -11.99 5.59 2.09
N VAL A 47 -11.67 6.72 1.45
CA VAL A 47 -10.33 7.06 0.99
C VAL A 47 -9.91 8.39 1.63
N ALA A 48 -8.85 8.36 2.44
CA ALA A 48 -8.30 9.51 3.15
C ALA A 48 -9.38 10.35 3.88
N GLY A 49 -10.36 9.66 4.49
CA GLY A 49 -11.48 10.27 5.22
C GLY A 49 -12.65 10.75 4.35
N THR A 50 -12.58 10.56 3.04
CA THR A 50 -13.71 10.82 2.13
C THR A 50 -14.43 9.51 1.84
N SER A 51 -15.74 9.48 2.03
CA SER A 51 -16.56 8.29 1.81
C SER A 51 -17.27 8.34 0.45
N TYR A 52 -17.33 7.17 -0.19
CA TYR A 52 -17.95 6.92 -1.48
C TYR A 52 -18.90 5.75 -1.33
N ASP A 53 -20.12 5.91 -1.83
CA ASP A 53 -21.09 4.84 -1.96
C ASP A 53 -20.83 4.10 -3.27
N LEU A 54 -20.34 2.86 -3.19
CA LEU A 54 -19.97 2.06 -4.36
C LEU A 54 -21.19 1.67 -5.21
N ASP A 55 -22.37 1.57 -4.63
CA ASP A 55 -23.63 1.28 -5.35
C ASP A 55 -24.07 2.42 -6.28
N ALA A 56 -23.52 3.62 -6.08
CA ALA A 56 -23.76 4.75 -6.96
C ALA A 56 -23.02 4.63 -8.31
N TYR A 57 -22.17 3.62 -8.48
CA TYR A 57 -21.32 3.43 -9.65
C TYR A 57 -21.68 2.13 -10.38
N GLU A 58 -21.69 2.19 -11.71
CA GLU A 58 -21.89 0.99 -12.54
C GLU A 58 -20.68 0.05 -12.49
N ARG A 59 -19.47 0.61 -12.36
CA ARG A 59 -18.22 -0.13 -12.30
C ARG A 59 -17.18 0.55 -11.43
N VAL A 60 -16.38 -0.23 -10.72
CA VAL A 60 -15.16 0.18 -10.02
C VAL A 60 -13.96 -0.46 -10.71
N VAL A 61 -12.98 0.35 -11.09
CA VAL A 61 -11.77 -0.12 -11.78
C VAL A 61 -10.51 0.42 -11.12
N VAL A 62 -9.46 -0.40 -11.07
CA VAL A 62 -8.15 0.00 -10.53
C VAL A 62 -7.18 0.26 -11.68
N LEU A 63 -6.66 1.49 -11.74
CA LEU A 63 -5.64 1.89 -12.71
C LEU A 63 -4.41 2.41 -11.97
N GLY A 64 -3.23 1.93 -12.35
CA GLY A 64 -2.00 2.28 -11.65
C GLY A 64 -0.75 2.19 -12.50
N GLY A 65 0.29 2.89 -12.06
CA GLY A 65 1.60 2.83 -12.68
C GLY A 65 2.69 3.28 -11.72
N GLY A 66 3.79 2.52 -11.65
CA GLY A 66 4.90 2.83 -10.76
C GLY A 66 5.63 1.60 -10.24
N LYS A 67 6.73 1.84 -9.52
CA LYS A 67 7.62 0.77 -9.04
C LYS A 67 6.95 -0.19 -8.05
N ALA A 68 6.00 0.32 -7.26
CA ALA A 68 5.27 -0.44 -6.25
C ALA A 68 3.78 -0.58 -6.61
N ALA A 69 3.43 -0.37 -7.88
CA ALA A 69 2.04 -0.33 -8.30
C ALA A 69 1.38 -1.71 -8.19
N ASP A 70 2.14 -2.79 -8.39
CA ASP A 70 1.74 -4.18 -8.13
C ASP A 70 1.34 -4.40 -6.67
N ALA A 71 2.19 -3.99 -5.71
CA ALA A 71 1.91 -4.14 -4.29
C ALA A 71 0.72 -3.28 -3.85
N VAL A 72 0.60 -2.05 -4.36
CA VAL A 72 -0.55 -1.18 -4.07
C VAL A 72 -1.84 -1.76 -4.66
N ALA A 73 -1.78 -2.32 -5.88
CA ALA A 73 -2.94 -2.91 -6.54
C ALA A 73 -3.45 -4.14 -5.81
N ALA A 74 -2.57 -5.04 -5.36
CA ALA A 74 -2.95 -6.20 -4.57
C ALA A 74 -3.70 -5.80 -3.28
N GLU A 75 -3.25 -4.75 -2.60
CA GLU A 75 -3.93 -4.24 -1.41
C GLU A 75 -5.29 -3.61 -1.74
N LEU A 76 -5.39 -2.83 -2.82
CA LEU A 76 -6.66 -2.26 -3.27
C LEU A 76 -7.67 -3.36 -3.67
N GLU A 77 -7.22 -4.40 -4.35
CA GLU A 77 -8.03 -5.56 -4.71
C GLU A 77 -8.55 -6.28 -3.46
N SER A 78 -7.69 -6.49 -2.45
CA SER A 78 -8.12 -7.06 -1.18
C SER A 78 -9.17 -6.20 -0.45
N VAL A 79 -9.07 -4.87 -0.54
CA VAL A 79 -10.04 -3.96 0.10
C VAL A 79 -11.37 -3.92 -0.66
N LEU A 80 -11.32 -3.83 -1.98
CA LEU A 80 -12.50 -3.72 -2.84
C LEU A 80 -13.24 -5.05 -2.97
N GLY A 81 -12.51 -6.17 -3.06
CA GLY A 81 -13.08 -7.50 -3.19
C GLY A 81 -14.03 -7.59 -4.38
N GLU A 82 -15.25 -8.10 -4.14
CA GLU A 82 -16.29 -8.27 -5.17
C GLU A 82 -16.73 -6.98 -5.88
N TRP A 83 -16.41 -5.81 -5.32
CA TRP A 83 -16.73 -4.53 -5.94
C TRP A 83 -15.76 -4.15 -7.04
N LEU A 84 -14.59 -4.80 -7.16
CA LEU A 84 -13.65 -4.53 -8.23
C LEU A 84 -14.06 -5.27 -9.51
N ASP A 85 -14.39 -4.52 -10.56
CA ASP A 85 -14.79 -5.12 -11.84
C ASP A 85 -13.62 -5.48 -12.74
N ASP A 86 -12.56 -4.67 -12.75
CA ASP A 86 -11.43 -4.79 -13.68
C ASP A 86 -10.26 -3.88 -13.27
N GLY A 87 -9.10 -4.06 -13.89
CA GLY A 87 -7.95 -3.21 -13.63
C GLY A 87 -6.82 -3.33 -14.63
N LEU A 88 -5.95 -2.31 -14.62
CA LEU A 88 -4.70 -2.29 -15.38
C LEU A 88 -3.60 -1.59 -14.59
N VAL A 89 -2.51 -2.31 -14.35
CA VAL A 89 -1.38 -1.81 -13.58
C VAL A 89 -0.08 -2.03 -14.34
N VAL A 90 0.71 -0.97 -14.47
CA VAL A 90 2.05 -1.03 -15.06
C VAL A 90 3.10 -0.96 -13.96
N ALA A 91 3.70 -2.11 -13.63
CA ALA A 91 4.71 -2.24 -12.58
C ALA A 91 6.08 -2.64 -13.14
N THR A 92 7.12 -2.43 -12.33
CA THR A 92 8.50 -2.85 -12.68
C THR A 92 8.69 -4.35 -12.50
N ASP A 93 8.05 -4.94 -11.49
CA ASP A 93 8.00 -6.38 -11.24
C ASP A 93 6.53 -6.77 -11.07
N PRO A 94 5.82 -7.12 -12.15
CA PRO A 94 4.39 -7.36 -12.09
C PRO A 94 4.08 -8.64 -11.33
N ALA A 95 3.41 -8.51 -10.19
CA ALA A 95 2.75 -9.61 -9.51
C ALA A 95 1.37 -9.87 -10.12
N ALA A 96 0.95 -11.13 -10.14
CA ALA A 96 -0.42 -11.47 -10.50
C ALA A 96 -1.36 -11.01 -9.38
N THR A 97 -2.52 -10.48 -9.77
CA THR A 97 -3.66 -10.21 -8.91
C THR A 97 -4.86 -11.01 -9.45
N GLU A 98 -5.85 -11.34 -8.62
CA GLU A 98 -6.92 -12.32 -8.92
C GLU A 98 -8.24 -11.68 -9.39
#